data_AF-F8MJ81-F1
#
_entry.id   AF-F8MJ81-F1
#
_cell.length_a   1.000
_cell.length_b   1.000
_cell.length_c   1.000
_cell.angle_alpha   90.00
_cell.angle_beta   90.00
_cell.angle_gamma   90.00
#
_symmetry.space_group_name_H-M   'P 1'
#
loop_
_entity.id
_entity.type
_entity.pdbx_description
1 polymer ?
#
loop_
_entity_poly.entity_id
_entity_poly.type
_entity_poly.pdbx_seq_one_letter_code
_entity_poly.pdbx_strand_id
1 'polypeptide(L)'
;MRPMAARLSRLGLGTRRLYCSPSPHPLRCFSSDHVPSQKDTTTESSAVPSPVTTSSSSSSITNASDDGGRTDANSPLSKSSNHHDLPSFLQYAKRTGLGQETTVFVGTHYEYTIASLLSAYGFSLNRVGGQHDFGIDLLGTWSVPTAERPLRVIVQCKAIQSTRPHLIRELEGAFVGAPVGWRGSEVFGVLVASKTATKGTRDALARSRWPLVFIGCSREGKVEQLLWNHRAEQEGLQGLGVAKRH
;
A
#
# COMPACT_ATOMS: atom_id res chain seq x y z
N MET A 1 1.59 -30.44 58.41
CA MET A 1 1.88 -30.36 56.97
C MET A 1 1.19 -29.14 56.38
N ARG A 2 1.97 -28.09 56.08
CA ARG A 2 1.59 -26.85 55.38
C ARG A 2 2.75 -26.55 54.42
N PRO A 3 2.54 -26.22 53.14
CA PRO A 3 3.66 -25.90 52.28
C PRO A 3 4.12 -24.46 52.46
N MET A 4 5.44 -24.30 52.52
CA MET A 4 6.19 -23.06 52.54
C MET A 4 6.02 -22.28 51.23
N ALA A 5 5.87 -20.97 51.38
CA ALA A 5 6.04 -19.99 50.32
C ALA A 5 7.53 -19.87 49.96
N ALA A 6 7.86 -20.07 48.68
CA ALA A 6 9.15 -19.69 48.13
C ALA A 6 9.02 -18.32 47.44
N ARG A 7 9.66 -17.33 48.07
CA ARG A 7 9.92 -15.99 47.57
C ARG A 7 11.08 -16.12 46.57
N LEU A 8 10.87 -15.75 45.30
CA LEU A 8 11.99 -15.50 44.39
C LEU A 8 11.89 -14.10 43.81
N SER A 9 13.02 -13.42 43.99
CA SER A 9 13.26 -12.01 43.83
C SER A 9 13.44 -11.63 42.36
N ARG A 10 13.06 -10.39 42.07
CA ARG A 10 13.29 -9.65 40.83
C ARG A 10 14.78 -9.69 40.43
N LEU A 11 15.04 -9.99 39.16
CA LEU A 11 16.16 -9.42 38.41
C LEU A 11 15.60 -8.92 37.06
N GLY A 12 15.82 -7.65 36.78
CA GLY A 12 15.20 -6.91 35.70
C GLY A 12 15.78 -7.27 34.32
N LEU A 13 14.88 -7.40 33.34
CA LEU A 13 15.21 -7.23 31.94
C LEU A 13 14.60 -5.90 31.48
N GLY A 14 15.47 -4.94 31.19
CA GLY A 14 15.11 -3.66 30.61
C GLY A 14 14.45 -3.86 29.25
N THR A 15 13.16 -3.54 29.18
CA THR A 15 12.40 -3.51 27.94
C THR A 15 12.85 -2.30 27.12
N ARG A 16 13.66 -2.52 26.08
CA ARG A 16 13.91 -1.51 25.05
C ARG A 16 12.64 -1.37 24.21
N ARG A 17 11.81 -0.42 24.64
CA ARG A 17 10.63 0.08 23.96
C ARG A 17 11.06 0.79 22.67
N LEU A 18 10.38 0.55 21.56
CA LEU A 18 10.55 1.34 20.33
C LEU A 18 10.16 2.79 20.64
N TYR A 19 11.16 3.66 20.82
CA TYR A 19 10.97 5.10 20.82
C TYR A 19 11.36 5.62 19.44
N CYS A 20 10.39 6.12 18.68
CA CYS A 20 10.64 7.02 17.57
C CYS A 20 10.07 8.38 17.96
N SER A 21 10.96 9.33 18.26
CA SER A 21 10.63 10.74 18.39
C SER A 21 10.60 11.35 16.98
N PRO A 22 9.45 11.88 16.50
CA PRO A 22 9.42 12.64 15.26
C PRO A 22 9.90 14.07 15.49
N SER A 23 10.81 14.55 14.64
CA SER A 23 11.14 15.98 14.56
C SER A 23 9.90 16.80 14.14
N PRO A 24 9.62 17.95 14.76
CA PRO A 24 8.43 18.73 14.45
C PRO A 24 8.69 19.61 13.22
N HIS A 25 8.31 19.14 12.04
CA HIS A 25 8.03 20.03 10.93
C HIS A 25 6.52 20.00 10.66
N PRO A 26 5.77 21.02 11.13
CA PRO A 26 4.37 21.14 10.76
C PRO A 26 4.30 21.49 9.27
N LEU A 27 3.74 20.58 8.47
CA LEU A 27 3.21 20.94 7.15
C LEU A 27 2.13 21.99 7.38
N ARG A 28 2.39 23.23 6.95
CA ARG A 28 1.41 24.32 7.01
C ARG A 28 0.20 23.96 6.14
N CYS A 29 -0.97 23.84 6.77
CA CYS A 29 -2.23 23.92 6.06
C CYS A 29 -2.37 25.33 5.47
N PHE A 30 -2.49 25.43 4.15
CA PHE A 30 -2.96 26.64 3.50
C PHE A 30 -4.48 26.68 3.63
N SER A 31 -4.99 27.58 4.46
CA SER A 31 -6.39 28.01 4.44
C SER A 31 -6.60 28.94 3.26
N SER A 32 -7.73 28.79 2.56
CA SER A 32 -8.30 29.87 1.76
C SER A 32 -9.78 29.99 2.12
N ASP A 33 -10.13 31.16 2.64
CA ASP A 33 -11.49 31.56 3.03
C ASP A 33 -12.32 32.03 1.82
N HIS A 34 -13.63 31.73 1.88
CA HIS A 34 -14.86 32.45 1.43
C HIS A 34 -15.02 32.94 -0.06
N VAL A 35 -16.01 32.52 -0.91
CA VAL A 35 -17.53 32.61 -0.92
C VAL A 35 -18.05 33.74 -1.87
N PRO A 36 -19.30 33.77 -2.44
CA PRO A 36 -20.23 32.79 -3.05
C PRO A 36 -20.89 33.26 -4.40
N SER A 37 -21.79 32.45 -5.02
CA SER A 37 -23.10 32.85 -5.64
C SER A 37 -23.72 31.66 -6.42
N GLN A 38 -24.88 31.07 -6.04
CA GLN A 38 -26.27 31.24 -6.59
C GLN A 38 -26.40 31.36 -8.13
N LYS A 39 -27.39 30.82 -8.87
CA LYS A 39 -28.58 29.93 -8.74
C LYS A 39 -29.10 29.63 -10.19
N ASP A 40 -30.07 28.72 -10.34
CA ASP A 40 -31.11 28.54 -11.41
C ASP A 40 -31.08 27.17 -12.14
N THR A 41 -32.03 26.24 -11.85
CA THR A 41 -33.29 25.91 -12.60
C THR A 41 -33.07 25.61 -14.11
N THR A 42 -33.45 24.48 -14.73
CA THR A 42 -34.81 23.91 -14.90
C THR A 42 -34.76 22.55 -15.67
N THR A 43 -35.57 21.57 -15.23
CA THR A 43 -36.43 20.54 -15.88
C THR A 43 -36.30 20.04 -17.35
N GLU A 44 -36.53 18.71 -17.52
CA GLU A 44 -37.05 17.89 -18.67
C GLU A 44 -36.19 17.74 -19.96
N SER A 45 -36.24 16.67 -20.79
CA SER A 45 -36.78 15.29 -20.79
C SER A 45 -36.24 14.56 -22.05
N SER A 46 -36.13 13.23 -21.99
CA SER A 46 -36.28 12.22 -23.06
C SER A 46 -35.68 12.46 -24.47
N ALA A 47 -34.85 11.52 -24.96
CA ALA A 47 -35.27 10.49 -25.92
C ALA A 47 -34.09 9.65 -26.47
N VAL A 48 -34.37 8.35 -26.61
CA VAL A 48 -33.57 7.26 -27.20
C VAL A 48 -33.72 7.30 -28.73
N PRO A 49 -32.70 6.93 -29.54
CA PRO A 49 -32.74 5.60 -30.17
C PRO A 49 -31.37 4.93 -30.41
N SER A 50 -31.36 3.60 -30.28
CA SER A 50 -30.47 2.65 -30.99
C SER A 50 -31.36 1.77 -31.90
N PRO A 51 -30.87 0.83 -32.75
CA PRO A 51 -29.50 0.50 -33.14
C PRO A 51 -29.31 0.36 -34.68
N VAL A 52 -28.07 0.43 -35.18
CA VAL A 52 -27.71 -0.15 -36.48
C VAL A 52 -26.42 -0.96 -36.36
N THR A 53 -26.57 -2.23 -36.73
CA THR A 53 -25.61 -3.31 -36.91
C THR A 53 -24.58 -2.99 -38.00
N THR A 54 -23.35 -3.50 -37.93
CA THR A 54 -22.72 -4.41 -38.93
C THR A 54 -21.19 -4.52 -38.78
N SER A 55 -20.72 -5.76 -39.00
CA SER A 55 -19.38 -6.23 -39.41
C SER A 55 -18.21 -6.19 -38.42
N SER A 56 -18.09 -7.31 -37.73
CA SER A 56 -16.91 -8.17 -37.69
C SER A 56 -15.85 -7.95 -38.78
N SER A 57 -14.58 -7.88 -38.38
CA SER A 57 -13.44 -8.29 -39.21
C SER A 57 -12.34 -8.84 -38.31
N SER A 58 -12.30 -10.17 -38.27
CA SER A 58 -11.19 -10.98 -37.77
C SER A 58 -10.01 -10.87 -38.73
N SER A 59 -8.80 -10.86 -38.21
CA SER A 59 -7.59 -11.14 -39.01
C SER A 59 -6.62 -11.96 -38.15
N SER A 60 -6.54 -13.24 -38.45
CA SER A 60 -5.60 -14.21 -37.90
C SER A 60 -4.74 -14.72 -39.05
N ILE A 61 -3.42 -14.50 -39.06
CA ILE A 61 -2.40 -15.20 -39.89
C ILE A 61 -1.04 -15.09 -39.13
N THR A 62 -0.69 -16.05 -38.25
CA THR A 62 0.24 -17.22 -38.37
C THR A 62 1.77 -16.98 -38.35
N ASN A 63 2.40 -17.59 -37.33
CA ASN A 63 3.65 -18.40 -37.25
C ASN A 63 4.98 -17.93 -37.91
N ALA A 64 6.07 -17.87 -37.12
CA ALA A 64 7.01 -19.00 -36.89
C ALA A 64 8.42 -18.54 -36.41
N SER A 65 8.98 -19.30 -35.46
CA SER A 65 10.40 -19.65 -35.20
C SER A 65 11.42 -18.53 -34.86
N ASP A 66 11.96 -18.48 -33.63
CA ASP A 66 13.12 -19.24 -33.10
C ASP A 66 14.46 -18.54 -33.40
N ASP A 67 15.03 -17.86 -32.38
CA ASP A 67 16.48 -17.87 -32.14
C ASP A 67 16.77 -17.42 -30.69
N GLY A 68 17.70 -18.14 -30.06
CA GLY A 68 18.08 -18.00 -28.67
C GLY A 68 18.92 -16.75 -28.41
N GLY A 69 18.39 -15.87 -27.55
CA GLY A 69 19.14 -14.76 -26.96
C GLY A 69 18.97 -14.74 -25.45
N ARG A 70 20.01 -15.13 -24.72
CA ARG A 70 20.21 -14.78 -23.30
C ARG A 70 19.89 -13.29 -23.14
N THR A 71 18.85 -12.97 -22.38
CA THR A 71 18.55 -11.59 -22.00
C THR A 71 18.78 -11.42 -20.52
N ASP A 72 19.69 -10.49 -20.23
CA ASP A 72 20.20 -10.16 -18.92
C ASP A 72 19.11 -9.73 -17.94
N ALA A 73 19.27 -10.22 -16.71
CA ALA A 73 18.46 -9.88 -15.56
C ALA A 73 18.73 -8.43 -15.12
N ASN A 74 18.19 -7.44 -15.83
CA ASN A 74 18.02 -6.08 -15.30
C ASN A 74 17.02 -5.27 -16.15
N SER A 75 15.76 -5.70 -16.23
CA SER A 75 14.72 -4.84 -16.77
C SER A 75 14.23 -3.91 -15.66
N PRO A 76 14.42 -2.57 -15.77
CA PRO A 76 13.99 -1.64 -14.74
C PRO A 76 12.46 -1.66 -14.67
N LEU A 77 11.94 -2.14 -13.54
CA LEU A 77 10.53 -2.00 -13.15
C LEU A 77 10.11 -0.55 -13.44
N SER A 78 9.06 -0.39 -14.24
CA SER A 78 8.72 0.83 -14.96
C SER A 78 8.76 2.07 -14.05
N LYS A 79 9.85 2.83 -14.14
CA LYS A 79 9.88 4.18 -13.58
C LYS A 79 8.94 5.02 -14.46
N SER A 80 7.87 5.56 -13.90
CA SER A 80 7.18 6.68 -14.53
C SER A 80 8.23 7.77 -14.76
N SER A 81 8.69 7.98 -15.99
CA SER A 81 9.85 8.84 -16.29
C SER A 81 9.64 10.30 -15.87
N ASN A 82 8.40 10.69 -15.57
CA ASN A 82 8.00 12.07 -15.28
C ASN A 82 8.09 12.45 -13.79
N HIS A 83 8.08 11.50 -12.87
CA HIS A 83 8.12 11.77 -11.43
C HIS A 83 8.63 10.56 -10.64
N HIS A 84 9.25 10.83 -9.50
CA HIS A 84 9.95 9.85 -8.68
C HIS A 84 9.78 10.05 -7.17
N ASP A 85 9.17 11.17 -6.78
CA ASP A 85 8.84 11.54 -5.41
C ASP A 85 7.59 12.44 -5.40
N LEU A 86 7.08 12.76 -4.20
CA LEU A 86 5.90 13.62 -4.07
C LEU A 86 6.11 15.02 -4.69
N PRO A 87 7.23 15.73 -4.43
CA PRO A 87 7.46 17.04 -5.04
C PRO A 87 7.46 17.04 -6.57
N SER A 88 8.18 16.10 -7.20
CA SER A 88 8.22 15.97 -8.67
C SER A 88 6.86 15.58 -9.24
N PHE A 89 6.09 14.74 -8.55
CA PHE A 89 4.72 14.41 -8.95
C PHE A 89 3.78 15.62 -8.94
N LEU A 90 3.84 16.45 -7.89
CA LEU A 90 3.03 17.67 -7.81
C LEU A 90 3.40 18.68 -8.92
N GLN A 91 4.69 18.81 -9.25
CA GLN A 91 5.14 19.62 -10.38
C GLN A 91 4.63 19.07 -11.71
N TYR A 92 4.70 17.75 -11.90
CA TYR A 92 4.14 17.07 -13.07
C TYR A 92 2.65 17.36 -13.22
N ALA A 93 1.86 17.15 -12.15
CA ALA A 93 0.42 17.35 -12.16
C ALA A 93 0.05 18.80 -12.50
N LYS A 94 0.78 19.77 -11.94
CA LYS A 94 0.60 21.20 -12.26
C LYS A 94 0.92 21.49 -13.73
N ARG A 95 2.01 20.95 -14.26
CA ARG A 95 2.46 21.17 -15.64
C ARG A 95 1.51 20.57 -16.68
N THR A 96 0.91 19.42 -16.39
CA THR A 96 0.01 18.71 -17.31
C THR A 96 -1.46 19.04 -17.09
N GLY A 97 -1.79 19.83 -16.06
CA GLY A 97 -3.17 20.13 -15.70
C GLY A 97 -3.94 18.93 -15.12
N LEU A 98 -3.24 17.95 -14.52
CA LEU A 98 -3.87 16.80 -13.89
C LEU A 98 -4.68 17.25 -12.66
N GLY A 99 -6.00 17.12 -12.75
CA GLY A 99 -6.92 17.54 -11.68
C GLY A 99 -6.73 16.74 -10.39
N GLN A 100 -6.80 17.42 -9.25
CA GLN A 100 -6.56 16.80 -7.93
C GLN A 100 -7.64 15.81 -7.50
N GLU A 101 -8.83 15.91 -8.10
CA GLU A 101 -9.96 15.00 -7.86
C GLU A 101 -9.90 13.73 -8.71
N THR A 102 -8.95 13.65 -9.64
CA THR A 102 -8.81 12.45 -10.48
C THR A 102 -8.29 11.28 -9.66
N THR A 103 -8.76 10.07 -9.99
CA THR A 103 -8.30 8.84 -9.33
C THR A 103 -6.79 8.63 -9.47
N VAL A 104 -6.22 9.02 -10.62
CA VAL A 104 -4.78 8.99 -10.87
C VAL A 104 -4.04 9.91 -9.91
N PHE A 105 -4.50 11.15 -9.73
CA PHE A 105 -3.87 12.07 -8.79
C PHE A 105 -3.97 11.57 -7.36
N VAL A 106 -5.18 11.20 -6.93
CA VAL A 106 -5.44 10.74 -5.56
C VAL A 106 -4.61 9.50 -5.22
N GLY A 107 -4.56 8.51 -6.12
CA GLY A 107 -3.77 7.29 -5.96
C GLY A 107 -2.28 7.57 -5.88
N THR A 108 -1.74 8.24 -6.91
CA THR A 108 -0.29 8.53 -7.00
C THR A 108 0.20 9.39 -5.84
N HIS A 109 -0.57 10.42 -5.46
CA HIS A 109 -0.26 11.22 -4.28
C HIS A 109 -0.23 10.37 -3.02
N TYR A 110 -1.23 9.52 -2.81
CA TYR A 110 -1.32 8.66 -1.64
C TYR A 110 -0.15 7.67 -1.57
N GLU A 111 0.22 7.04 -2.67
CA GLU A 111 1.38 6.14 -2.76
C GLU A 111 2.69 6.83 -2.33
N TYR A 112 2.97 8.03 -2.84
CA TYR A 112 4.16 8.78 -2.43
C TYR A 112 4.13 9.22 -0.97
N THR A 113 2.97 9.66 -0.48
CA THR A 113 2.79 9.96 0.95
C THR A 113 3.12 8.75 1.82
N ILE A 114 2.61 7.57 1.47
CA ILE A 114 2.84 6.33 2.22
C ILE A 114 4.32 5.92 2.16
N ALA A 115 4.95 5.96 0.97
CA ALA A 115 6.35 5.63 0.82
C ALA A 115 7.25 6.49 1.72
N SER A 116 7.00 7.81 1.74
CA SER A 116 7.73 8.74 2.60
C SER A 116 7.44 8.51 4.09
N LEU A 117 6.17 8.35 4.46
CA LEU A 117 5.75 8.21 5.86
C LEU A 117 6.30 6.95 6.52
N LEU A 118 6.20 5.82 5.83
CA LEU A 118 6.59 4.53 6.39
C LEU A 118 8.10 4.40 6.59
N SER A 119 8.91 5.29 6.02
CA SER A 119 10.35 5.37 6.33
C SER A 119 10.63 5.53 7.82
N ALA A 120 9.81 6.32 8.53
CA ALA A 120 9.91 6.49 9.98
C ALA A 120 9.59 5.20 10.77
N TYR A 121 9.02 4.19 10.11
CA TYR A 121 8.69 2.87 10.67
C TYR A 121 9.64 1.77 10.19
N GLY A 122 10.78 2.15 9.59
CA GLY A 122 11.82 1.23 9.12
C GLY A 122 11.60 0.68 7.71
N PHE A 123 10.64 1.20 6.96
CA PHE A 123 10.44 0.81 5.57
C PHE A 123 11.38 1.57 4.63
N SER A 124 11.87 0.90 3.60
CA SER A 124 12.52 1.51 2.44
C SER A 124 11.72 1.07 1.22
N LEU A 125 10.97 2.00 0.62
CA LEU A 125 9.97 1.71 -0.42
C LEU A 125 10.25 2.52 -1.67
N ASN A 126 10.15 1.86 -2.81
CA ASN A 126 10.17 2.47 -4.12
C ASN A 126 8.82 2.27 -4.79
N ARG A 127 8.28 3.34 -5.38
CA ARG A 127 7.06 3.25 -6.17
C ARG A 127 7.35 2.49 -7.47
N VAL A 128 6.52 1.49 -7.74
CA VAL A 128 6.54 0.73 -8.99
C VAL A 128 5.18 0.71 -9.70
N GLY A 129 4.15 1.29 -9.06
CA GLY A 129 2.79 1.29 -9.57
C GLY A 129 2.65 1.91 -10.96
N GLY A 130 1.81 1.28 -11.80
CA GLY A 130 1.62 1.62 -13.20
C GLY A 130 0.84 0.56 -13.96
N GLN A 131 0.73 0.72 -15.28
CA GLN A 131 0.13 -0.33 -16.12
C GLN A 131 0.97 -1.62 -15.99
N HIS A 132 0.32 -2.75 -15.67
CA HIS A 132 0.93 -4.09 -15.54
C HIS A 132 1.72 -4.39 -14.25
N ASP A 133 1.44 -3.70 -13.15
CA ASP A 133 2.08 -3.92 -11.85
C ASP A 133 1.47 -5.06 -11.00
N PHE A 134 0.48 -5.78 -11.54
CA PHE A 134 -0.29 -6.81 -10.83
C PHE A 134 -0.93 -6.33 -9.51
N GLY A 135 -1.18 -5.02 -9.38
CA GLY A 135 -1.73 -4.39 -8.18
C GLY A 135 -0.71 -4.08 -7.09
N ILE A 136 0.60 -4.09 -7.41
CA ILE A 136 1.68 -3.71 -6.51
C ILE A 136 2.04 -2.23 -6.74
N ASP A 137 1.80 -1.39 -5.75
CA ASP A 137 2.05 0.03 -5.86
C ASP A 137 3.48 0.39 -5.43
N LEU A 138 3.97 -0.23 -4.35
CA LEU A 138 5.32 -0.04 -3.82
C LEU A 138 6.04 -1.38 -3.56
N LEU A 139 7.37 -1.38 -3.70
CA LEU A 139 8.25 -2.50 -3.39
C LEU A 139 9.42 -2.05 -2.53
N GLY A 140 9.89 -2.94 -1.67
CA GLY A 140 11.16 -2.73 -0.99
C GLY A 140 11.35 -3.63 0.21
N THR A 141 11.84 -3.05 1.31
CA THR A 141 12.20 -3.78 2.52
C THR A 141 11.67 -3.11 3.78
N TRP A 142 11.46 -3.90 4.84
CA TRP A 142 11.08 -3.45 6.17
C TRP A 142 12.09 -3.95 7.20
N SER A 143 12.80 -3.02 7.82
CA SER A 143 13.73 -3.31 8.91
C SER A 143 12.98 -3.36 10.22
N VAL A 144 12.92 -4.55 10.82
CA VAL A 144 12.30 -4.77 12.14
C VAL A 144 13.33 -5.33 13.12
N PRO A 145 13.25 -4.99 14.43
CA PRO A 145 14.23 -5.45 15.41
C PRO A 145 14.32 -6.97 15.59
N THR A 146 13.28 -7.70 15.22
CA THR A 146 13.13 -9.14 15.41
C THR A 146 13.67 -9.96 14.25
N ALA A 147 14.02 -9.33 13.12
CA ALA A 147 14.57 -9.99 11.96
C ALA A 147 16.05 -9.68 11.81
N GLU A 148 16.87 -10.69 11.55
CA GLU A 148 18.32 -10.53 11.32
C GLU A 148 18.63 -9.72 10.05
N ARG A 149 17.72 -9.76 9.08
CA ARG A 149 17.81 -9.05 7.80
C ARG A 149 16.49 -8.32 7.52
N PRO A 150 16.51 -7.20 6.78
CA PRO A 150 15.29 -6.52 6.37
C PRO A 150 14.33 -7.47 5.62
N LEU A 151 13.07 -7.49 6.03
CA LEU A 151 12.02 -8.30 5.42
C LEU A 151 11.68 -7.71 4.05
N ARG A 152 11.51 -8.54 3.01
CA ARG A 152 11.04 -8.04 1.71
C ARG A 152 9.55 -7.76 1.80
N VAL A 153 9.10 -6.66 1.18
CA VAL A 153 7.69 -6.28 1.19
C VAL A 153 7.19 -5.95 -0.21
N ILE A 154 5.98 -6.42 -0.51
CA ILE A 154 5.13 -5.90 -1.59
C ILE A 154 4.00 -5.10 -0.96
N VAL A 155 3.74 -3.90 -1.46
CA VAL A 155 2.80 -2.97 -0.84
C VAL A 155 1.74 -2.55 -1.84
N GLN A 156 0.50 -2.64 -1.41
CA GLN A 156 -0.65 -2.08 -2.11
C GLN A 156 -1.23 -0.91 -1.33
N CYS A 157 -1.45 0.21 -1.99
CA CYS A 157 -1.98 1.45 -1.45
C CYS A 157 -3.40 1.69 -1.96
N LYS A 158 -4.37 1.87 -1.05
CA LYS A 158 -5.77 2.13 -1.39
C LYS A 158 -6.32 3.37 -0.68
N ALA A 159 -6.48 4.47 -1.42
CA ALA A 159 -7.19 5.65 -0.99
C ALA A 159 -8.71 5.47 -1.20
N ILE A 160 -9.39 4.87 -0.22
CA ILE A 160 -10.77 4.40 -0.31
C ILE A 160 -11.64 4.84 0.87
N GLN A 161 -12.96 4.73 0.72
CA GLN A 161 -13.93 5.09 1.76
C GLN A 161 -14.20 3.96 2.77
N SER A 162 -13.96 2.70 2.41
CA SER A 162 -14.19 1.55 3.30
C SER A 162 -13.31 0.37 2.91
N THR A 163 -12.70 -0.27 3.90
CA THR A 163 -11.92 -1.49 3.71
C THR A 163 -12.84 -2.71 3.69
N ARG A 164 -12.66 -3.57 2.68
CA ARG A 164 -13.49 -4.75 2.47
C ARG A 164 -12.63 -6.01 2.31
N PRO A 165 -13.17 -7.20 2.61
CA PRO A 165 -12.44 -8.47 2.51
C PRO A 165 -11.79 -8.75 1.13
N HIS A 166 -12.36 -8.25 0.04
CA HIS A 166 -11.82 -8.50 -1.31
C HIS A 166 -10.42 -7.90 -1.50
N LEU A 167 -10.08 -6.81 -0.80
CA LEU A 167 -8.76 -6.18 -0.90
C LEU A 167 -7.64 -7.09 -0.38
N ILE A 168 -7.94 -7.91 0.64
CA ILE A 168 -7.00 -8.91 1.12
C ILE A 168 -6.76 -9.96 0.03
N ARG A 169 -7.83 -10.43 -0.63
CA ARG A 169 -7.73 -11.44 -1.71
C ARG A 169 -7.04 -10.90 -2.95
N GLU A 170 -7.25 -9.62 -3.25
CA GLU A 170 -6.52 -8.90 -4.30
C GLU A 170 -5.02 -8.86 -3.99
N LEU A 171 -4.64 -8.50 -2.76
CA LEU A 171 -3.25 -8.53 -2.32
C LEU A 171 -2.64 -9.94 -2.34
N GLU A 172 -3.40 -10.97 -1.98
CA GLU A 172 -2.95 -12.37 -2.12
C GLU A 172 -2.62 -12.72 -3.58
N GLY A 173 -3.40 -12.21 -4.54
CA GLY A 173 -3.14 -12.38 -5.97
C GLY A 173 -1.85 -11.70 -6.42
N ALA A 174 -1.46 -10.59 -5.79
CA ALA A 174 -0.25 -9.84 -6.13
C ALA A 174 1.04 -10.66 -5.90
N PHE A 175 1.04 -11.63 -4.97
CA PHE A 175 2.18 -12.54 -4.76
C PHE A 175 2.52 -13.38 -5.99
N VAL A 176 1.51 -13.74 -6.80
CA VAL A 176 1.70 -14.51 -8.03
C VAL A 176 2.40 -13.66 -9.09
N GLY A 177 2.01 -12.38 -9.20
CA GLY A 177 2.56 -11.42 -10.15
C GLY A 177 3.85 -10.72 -9.70
N ALA A 178 4.23 -10.82 -8.42
CA ALA A 178 5.38 -10.13 -7.85
C ALA A 178 6.67 -10.36 -8.65
N PRO A 179 7.59 -9.39 -8.78
CA PRO A 179 8.79 -9.55 -9.59
C PRO A 179 9.78 -10.58 -9.03
N VAL A 180 10.76 -10.98 -9.86
CA VAL A 180 11.86 -11.86 -9.43
C VAL A 180 12.56 -11.25 -8.22
N GLY A 181 12.75 -12.04 -7.17
CA GLY A 181 13.28 -11.57 -5.88
C GLY A 181 12.21 -11.14 -4.86
N TRP A 182 10.95 -10.97 -5.26
CA TRP A 182 9.80 -10.72 -4.39
C TRP A 182 8.76 -11.86 -4.45
N ARG A 183 9.24 -13.07 -4.74
CA ARG A 183 8.46 -14.31 -4.72
C ARG A 183 9.01 -15.26 -3.67
N GLY A 184 8.16 -16.16 -3.18
CA GLY A 184 8.52 -17.22 -2.25
C GLY A 184 8.50 -16.78 -0.79
N SER A 185 9.28 -17.47 0.03
CA SER A 185 9.36 -17.25 1.48
C SER A 185 9.98 -15.89 1.83
N GLU A 186 9.64 -15.35 3.00
CA GLU A 186 10.19 -14.09 3.55
C GLU A 186 9.81 -12.84 2.76
N VAL A 187 8.72 -12.90 1.98
CA VAL A 187 8.11 -11.74 1.33
C VAL A 187 6.77 -11.48 2.00
N PHE A 188 6.59 -10.26 2.49
CA PHE A 188 5.39 -9.84 3.20
C PHE A 188 4.50 -9.02 2.29
N GLY A 189 3.20 -9.26 2.38
CA GLY A 189 2.18 -8.48 1.69
C GLY A 189 1.65 -7.41 2.62
N VAL A 190 1.70 -6.15 2.21
CA VAL A 190 1.26 -5.02 3.02
C VAL A 190 0.12 -4.29 2.32
N LEU A 191 -1.08 -4.31 2.89
CA LEU A 191 -2.18 -3.47 2.46
C LEU A 191 -2.19 -2.18 3.29
N VAL A 192 -1.95 -1.04 2.63
CA VAL A 192 -2.05 0.29 3.24
C VAL A 192 -3.31 0.99 2.74
N ALA A 193 -4.27 1.25 3.63
CA ALA A 193 -5.55 1.83 3.25
C ALA A 193 -5.87 3.11 4.04
N SER A 194 -6.57 4.05 3.40
CA SER A 194 -6.93 5.35 4.01
C SER A 194 -7.98 5.28 5.11
N LYS A 195 -8.42 4.07 5.44
CA LYS A 195 -9.39 3.77 6.50
C LYS A 195 -8.92 2.54 7.26
N THR A 196 -9.28 2.45 8.53
CA THR A 196 -9.01 1.27 9.36
C THR A 196 -9.72 0.02 8.83
N ALA A 197 -9.19 -1.16 9.15
CA ALA A 197 -9.76 -2.45 8.78
C ALA A 197 -11.14 -2.66 9.43
N THR A 198 -12.16 -2.96 8.62
CA THR A 198 -13.45 -3.47 9.10
C THR A 198 -13.32 -4.86 9.72
N LYS A 199 -14.33 -5.34 10.45
CA LYS A 199 -14.33 -6.72 11.00
C LYS A 199 -14.07 -7.74 9.90
N GLY A 200 -14.80 -7.67 8.78
CA GLY A 200 -14.61 -8.59 7.67
C GLY A 200 -13.20 -8.53 7.06
N THR A 201 -12.58 -7.34 7.01
CA THR A 201 -11.19 -7.19 6.55
C THR A 201 -10.21 -7.86 7.50
N ARG A 202 -10.38 -7.67 8.82
CA ARG A 202 -9.56 -8.34 9.84
C ARG A 202 -9.72 -9.85 9.79
N ASP A 203 -10.95 -10.33 9.63
CA ASP A 203 -11.25 -11.76 9.52
C ASP A 203 -10.61 -12.37 8.25
N ALA A 204 -10.60 -11.64 7.14
CA ALA A 204 -9.92 -12.07 5.91
C ALA A 204 -8.40 -12.09 6.07
N LEU A 205 -7.82 -11.02 6.64
CA LEU A 205 -6.39 -10.93 6.96
C LEU A 205 -5.94 -12.13 7.81
N ALA A 206 -6.68 -12.43 8.88
CA ALA A 206 -6.37 -13.49 9.83
C ALA A 206 -6.39 -14.89 9.20
N ARG A 207 -7.26 -15.13 8.21
CA ARG A 207 -7.37 -16.44 7.52
C ARG A 207 -6.36 -16.64 6.40
N SER A 208 -5.70 -15.58 5.94
CA SER A 208 -4.74 -15.67 4.85
C SER A 208 -3.58 -16.60 5.21
N ARG A 209 -3.14 -17.39 4.23
CA ARG A 209 -1.94 -18.23 4.34
C ARG A 209 -0.65 -17.45 4.04
N TRP A 210 -0.75 -16.25 3.49
CA TRP A 210 0.38 -15.39 3.20
C TRP A 210 0.76 -14.56 4.44
N PRO A 211 2.03 -14.19 4.63
CA PRO A 211 2.45 -13.28 5.69
C PRO A 211 1.95 -11.87 5.37
N LEU A 212 0.81 -11.49 5.94
CA LEU A 212 0.13 -10.24 5.61
C LEU A 212 0.13 -9.24 6.76
N VAL A 213 0.26 -7.97 6.38
CA VAL A 213 0.20 -6.79 7.23
C VAL A 213 -0.86 -5.84 6.68
N PHE A 214 -1.64 -5.24 7.59
CA PHE A 214 -2.58 -4.18 7.27
C PHE A 214 -2.18 -2.90 8.01
N ILE A 215 -2.12 -1.79 7.28
CA ILE A 215 -1.85 -0.45 7.82
C ILE A 215 -3.02 0.45 7.47
N GLY A 216 -3.74 0.92 8.49
CA GLY A 216 -4.70 2.01 8.35
C GLY A 216 -3.94 3.32 8.48
N CYS A 217 -3.83 4.09 7.40
CA CYS A 217 -3.11 5.35 7.37
C CYS A 217 -3.92 6.42 6.66
N SER A 218 -4.30 7.50 7.33
CA SER A 218 -5.08 8.57 6.72
C SER A 218 -4.35 9.21 5.52
N ARG A 219 -5.09 9.93 4.66
CA ARG A 219 -4.52 10.60 3.47
C ARG A 219 -3.51 11.70 3.86
N GLU A 220 -3.66 12.23 5.07
CA GLU A 220 -2.80 13.23 5.70
C GLU A 220 -1.52 12.62 6.31
N GLY A 221 -1.33 11.30 6.18
CA GLY A 221 -0.13 10.61 6.66
C GLY A 221 -0.18 10.23 8.14
N LYS A 222 -1.38 10.04 8.72
CA LYS A 222 -1.51 9.56 10.10
C LYS A 222 -1.70 8.04 10.13
N VAL A 223 -0.75 7.31 10.70
CA VAL A 223 -0.95 5.88 10.99
C VAL A 223 -1.92 5.71 12.16
N GLU A 224 -3.08 5.10 11.90
CA GLU A 224 -4.17 4.91 12.86
C GLU A 224 -4.26 3.46 13.34
N GLN A 225 -3.79 2.52 12.53
CA GLN A 225 -3.89 1.09 12.82
C GLN A 225 -2.76 0.33 12.14
N LEU A 226 -2.19 -0.64 12.86
CA LEU A 226 -1.26 -1.62 12.33
C LEU A 226 -1.73 -3.00 12.81
N LEU A 227 -1.87 -3.95 11.90
CA LEU A 227 -2.29 -5.33 12.18
C LEU A 227 -1.44 -6.29 11.34
N TRP A 228 -1.25 -7.50 11.80
CA TRP A 228 -0.67 -8.58 11.01
C TRP A 228 -1.32 -9.91 11.39
N ASN A 229 -1.21 -10.90 10.50
CA ASN A 229 -1.75 -12.24 10.77
C ASN A 229 -0.71 -13.18 11.42
N HIS A 230 -1.15 -14.37 11.80
CA HIS A 230 -0.30 -15.38 12.43
C HIS A 230 0.92 -15.79 11.58
N ARG A 231 0.84 -15.61 10.26
CA ARG A 231 1.87 -16.08 9.33
C ARG A 231 3.00 -15.06 9.29
N ALA A 232 2.65 -13.78 9.25
CA ALA A 232 3.58 -12.68 9.41
C ALA A 232 4.32 -12.73 10.75
N GLU A 233 3.65 -13.15 11.82
CA GLU A 233 4.29 -13.38 13.12
C GLU A 233 5.35 -14.49 13.03
N GLN A 234 5.00 -15.66 12.50
CA GLN A 234 5.91 -16.80 12.34
C GLN A 234 7.12 -16.51 11.43
N GLU A 235 6.96 -15.65 10.41
CA GLU A 235 8.01 -15.40 9.41
C GLU A 235 8.92 -14.21 9.73
N GLY A 236 8.68 -13.45 10.81
CA GLY A 236 9.61 -12.36 11.17
C GLY A 236 9.10 -11.31 12.16
N LEU A 237 7.81 -11.30 12.47
CA LEU A 237 7.23 -10.33 13.42
C LEU A 237 7.01 -10.91 14.84
N GLN A 238 7.52 -12.11 15.12
CA GLN A 238 7.42 -12.74 16.43
C GLN A 238 8.00 -11.84 17.51
N GLY A 239 7.24 -11.62 18.59
CA GLY A 239 7.66 -10.80 19.73
C GLY A 239 7.49 -9.29 19.52
N LEU A 240 7.03 -8.84 18.34
CA LEU A 240 6.60 -7.46 18.15
C LEU A 240 5.16 -7.26 18.66
N GLY A 241 4.86 -6.03 19.08
CA GLY A 241 3.52 -5.62 19.49
C GLY A 241 3.20 -4.23 19.00
N VAL A 242 1.91 -3.92 18.89
CA VAL A 242 1.42 -2.58 18.53
C VAL A 242 1.03 -1.83 19.79
N ALA A 243 1.56 -0.62 19.94
CA ALA A 243 1.19 0.29 21.02
C ALA A 243 0.53 1.55 20.44
N LYS A 244 -0.46 2.09 21.16
CA LYS A 244 -1.01 3.41 20.84
C LYS A 244 0.03 4.48 21.19
N ARG A 245 0.27 5.39 20.26
CA ARG A 245 1.04 6.61 20.52
C ARG A 245 0.08 7.64 21.12
N HIS A 246 0.36 8.05 22.37
CA HIS A 246 -0.37 9.11 23.07
C HIS A 246 0.21 10.48 22.69
#